data_AF-A0A8T4LCI3-F1
#
_entry.id   AF-A0A8T4LCI3-F1
#
_cell.length_a   1.000
_cell.length_b   1.000
_cell.length_c   1.000
_cell.angle_alpha   90.00
_cell.angle_beta   90.00
_cell.angle_gamma   90.00
#
_symmetry.space_group_name_H-M   'P 1'
#
loop_
_entity.id
_entity.type
_entity.pdbx_description
1 polymer ?
#
loop_
_entity_poly.entity_id
_entity_poly.type
_entity_poly.pdbx_seq_one_letter_code
_entity_poly.pdbx_strand_id
1 'polypeptide(L)'
;MPSITISMTEEKRNEIKDKYSWINWSEIAREEITKKLIFENYLKTKTLTDEEWKFCEKIDWHPVDELPIKEEFKKELEKRKKEKYIKLKSVEEIFR
;
A
#
# COMPACT_ATOMS: atom_id res chain seq x y z
N MET A 1 12.21 -12.99 -6.35
CA MET A 1 11.05 -13.91 -6.26
C MET A 1 10.06 -13.53 -7.34
N PRO A 2 9.73 -14.44 -8.27
CA PRO A 2 8.64 -14.17 -9.22
C PRO A 2 7.30 -14.27 -8.49
N SER A 3 6.47 -13.24 -8.61
CA SER A 3 5.07 -13.25 -8.18
C SER A 3 4.15 -13.26 -9.40
N ILE A 4 3.05 -14.00 -9.31
CA ILE A 4 2.01 -14.05 -10.35
C ILE A 4 0.74 -13.44 -9.75
N THR A 5 0.21 -12.43 -10.44
CA THR A 5 -1.05 -11.78 -10.08
C THR A 5 -2.14 -12.23 -11.03
N ILE A 6 -3.15 -12.93 -10.50
CA ILE A 6 -4.32 -13.38 -11.27
C ILE A 6 -5.52 -12.56 -10.79
N SER A 7 -6.30 -12.03 -11.73
CA SER A 7 -7.59 -11.38 -11.46
C SER A 7 -8.64 -12.45 -11.19
N MET A 8 -9.40 -12.30 -10.10
CA MET A 8 -10.37 -13.29 -9.65
C MET A 8 -11.71 -12.63 -9.35
N THR A 9 -12.81 -13.27 -9.75
CA THR A 9 -14.17 -12.78 -9.46
C THR A 9 -14.55 -13.05 -8.01
N GLU A 10 -15.49 -12.26 -7.47
CA GLU A 10 -15.98 -12.42 -6.08
C GLU A 10 -16.57 -13.80 -5.83
N GLU A 11 -17.30 -14.37 -6.79
CA GLU A 11 -17.89 -15.71 -6.63
C GLU A 11 -16.80 -16.78 -6.48
N LYS A 12 -15.75 -16.69 -7.30
CA LYS A 12 -14.61 -17.61 -7.26
C LYS A 12 -13.83 -17.48 -5.96
N ARG A 13 -13.76 -16.26 -5.41
CA ARG A 13 -13.10 -15.97 -4.14
C ARG A 13 -13.84 -16.57 -2.95
N ASN A 14 -15.17 -16.43 -2.91
CA ASN A 14 -15.99 -17.05 -1.88
C ASN A 14 -15.95 -18.57 -1.98
N GLU A 15 -16.03 -19.11 -3.20
CA GLU A 15 -15.83 -20.54 -3.45
C GLU A 15 -14.48 -21.04 -2.91
N ILE A 16 -13.40 -20.28 -3.10
CA ILE A 16 -12.08 -20.66 -2.60
C ILE A 16 -12.00 -20.57 -1.07
N LYS A 17 -12.55 -19.52 -0.46
CA LYS A 17 -12.61 -19.40 1.00
C LYS A 17 -13.38 -20.56 1.61
N ASP A 18 -14.52 -20.92 1.03
CA ASP A 18 -15.39 -21.97 1.56
C ASP A 18 -14.80 -23.35 1.30
N LYS A 19 -14.40 -23.64 0.06
CA LYS A 19 -13.88 -24.97 -0.35
C LYS A 19 -12.46 -25.25 0.07
N TYR A 20 -11.62 -24.23 0.28
CA TYR A 20 -10.22 -24.40 0.67
C TYR A 20 -9.92 -23.80 2.05
N SER A 21 -10.96 -23.61 2.87
CA SER A 21 -10.83 -23.29 4.31
C SER A 21 -9.98 -24.30 5.07
N TRP A 22 -9.93 -25.56 4.61
CA TRP A 22 -9.10 -26.64 5.15
C TRP A 22 -7.65 -26.63 4.66
N ILE A 23 -7.34 -25.89 3.59
CA ILE A 23 -5.95 -25.69 3.18
C ILE A 23 -5.35 -24.75 4.24
N ASN A 24 -4.37 -25.26 4.98
CA ASN A 24 -3.63 -24.47 5.96
C ASN A 24 -2.70 -23.50 5.21
N TRP A 25 -3.28 -22.49 4.56
CA TRP A 25 -2.54 -21.36 4.04
C TRP A 25 -1.70 -20.79 5.17
N SER A 26 -0.45 -20.45 4.91
CA SER A 26 0.35 -19.74 5.89
C SER A 26 -0.38 -18.48 6.32
N GLU A 27 -0.21 -18.07 7.57
CA GLU A 27 -0.81 -16.84 8.11
C GLU A 27 -0.55 -15.65 7.17
N ILE A 28 0.69 -15.56 6.66
CA ILE A 28 1.13 -14.61 5.65
C ILE A 28 0.24 -14.63 4.40
N ALA A 29 -0.05 -15.80 3.83
CA ALA A 29 -0.88 -15.88 2.62
C ALA A 29 -2.32 -15.41 2.86
N ARG A 30 -2.88 -15.66 4.06
CA ARG A 30 -4.23 -15.18 4.40
C ARG A 30 -4.24 -13.66 4.60
N GLU A 31 -3.21 -13.13 5.24
CA GLU A 31 -3.03 -11.68 5.42
C GLU A 31 -2.92 -10.96 4.08
N GLU A 32 -2.08 -11.45 3.16
CA GLU A 32 -1.88 -10.86 1.83
C GLU A 32 -3.16 -10.90 0.98
N ILE A 33 -3.93 -12.01 1.02
CA ILE A 33 -5.24 -12.09 0.34
C ILE A 33 -6.23 -11.06 0.92
N THR A 34 -6.14 -10.79 2.21
CA THR A 34 -7.00 -9.83 2.90
C THR A 34 -6.60 -8.40 2.56
N LYS A 35 -5.31 -8.06 2.66
CA LYS A 35 -4.76 -6.77 2.20
C LYS A 35 -5.18 -6.44 0.78
N LYS A 36 -5.03 -7.39 -0.14
CA LYS A 36 -5.39 -7.20 -1.55
C LYS A 36 -6.86 -6.87 -1.74
N LEU A 37 -7.76 -7.52 -1.01
CA LEU A 37 -9.18 -7.18 -1.06
C LEU A 37 -9.44 -5.78 -0.54
N ILE A 38 -8.91 -5.46 0.64
CA ILE A 38 -9.11 -4.16 1.26
C ILE A 38 -8.61 -3.06 0.32
N PHE A 39 -7.45 -3.27 -0.29
CA PHE A 39 -6.90 -2.35 -1.28
C PHE A 39 -7.81 -2.19 -2.51
N GLU A 40 -8.28 -3.28 -3.10
CA GLU A 40 -9.19 -3.24 -4.26
C GLU A 40 -10.52 -2.54 -3.93
N ASN A 41 -11.07 -2.79 -2.75
CA ASN A 41 -12.28 -2.11 -2.27
C ASN A 41 -12.01 -0.62 -2.05
N TYR A 42 -10.94 -0.28 -1.35
CA TYR A 42 -10.51 1.09 -1.10
C TYR A 42 -10.24 1.86 -2.40
N LEU A 43 -9.70 1.22 -3.43
CA LEU A 43 -9.52 1.86 -4.74
C LEU A 43 -10.86 2.27 -5.37
N LYS A 44 -11.92 1.47 -5.17
CA LYS A 44 -13.26 1.73 -5.70
C LYS A 44 -14.05 2.74 -4.85
N THR A 45 -14.05 2.58 -3.53
CA THR A 45 -14.93 3.35 -2.61
C THR A 45 -14.24 4.52 -1.94
N LYS A 46 -12.90 4.49 -1.85
CA LYS A 46 -12.06 5.41 -1.05
C LYS A 46 -12.39 5.40 0.45
N THR A 47 -13.08 4.36 0.92
CA THR A 47 -13.48 4.19 2.32
C THR A 47 -13.10 2.80 2.82
N LEU A 48 -12.95 2.69 4.14
CA LEU A 48 -12.73 1.43 4.85
C LEU A 48 -13.88 1.21 5.81
N THR A 49 -14.30 -0.05 5.95
CA THR A 49 -15.21 -0.47 7.01
C THR A 49 -14.47 -0.60 8.35
N ASP A 50 -15.19 -0.59 9.47
CA ASP A 50 -14.60 -0.72 10.81
C ASP A 50 -13.81 -2.03 11.00
N GLU A 51 -14.24 -3.11 10.34
CA GLU A 51 -13.55 -4.40 10.38
C GLU A 51 -12.22 -4.36 9.60
N GLU A 52 -12.24 -3.75 8.41
CA GLU A 52 -11.03 -3.57 7.59
C GLU A 52 -10.04 -2.62 8.29
N TRP A 53 -10.55 -1.58 8.97
CA TRP A 53 -9.73 -0.66 9.75
C TRP A 53 -8.98 -1.38 10.88
N LYS A 54 -9.69 -2.18 11.68
CA LYS A 54 -9.08 -2.98 12.76
C LYS A 54 -8.03 -3.96 12.24
N PHE A 55 -8.26 -4.53 11.06
CA PHE A 55 -7.29 -5.41 10.43
C PHE A 55 -6.01 -4.63 10.04
N CYS A 56 -6.16 -3.48 9.39
CA CYS A 56 -5.06 -2.59 9.01
C CYS A 56 -4.20 -2.17 10.22
N GLU A 57 -4.84 -1.73 11.31
CA GLU A 57 -4.13 -1.35 12.54
C GLU A 57 -3.37 -2.52 13.17
N LYS A 58 -3.96 -3.72 13.17
CA LYS A 58 -3.34 -4.90 13.77
C LYS A 58 -2.00 -5.25 13.11
N ILE A 59 -1.87 -5.01 11.80
CA ILE A 59 -0.72 -5.43 11.00
C ILE A 59 0.19 -4.24 10.59
N ASP A 60 -0.10 -3.05 11.08
CA ASP A 60 0.60 -1.80 10.76
C ASP A 60 0.75 -1.55 9.24
N TRP A 61 -0.34 -1.73 8.50
CA TRP A 61 -0.40 -1.52 7.05
C TRP A 61 -1.69 -0.80 6.67
N HIS A 62 -1.61 0.18 5.77
CA HIS A 62 -2.78 0.88 5.24
C HIS A 62 -2.81 0.84 3.71
N PRO A 63 -4.00 0.80 3.08
CA PRO A 63 -4.14 0.81 1.62
C PRO A 63 -3.48 1.99 0.92
N VAL A 64 -3.31 3.12 1.62
CA VAL A 64 -2.65 4.32 1.09
C VAL A 64 -1.15 4.13 0.87
N ASP A 65 -0.53 3.17 1.56
CA ASP A 65 0.91 2.91 1.48
C ASP A 65 1.31 2.30 0.13
N GLU A 66 0.38 1.60 -0.51
CA GLU A 66 0.57 1.01 -1.85
C GLU A 66 0.18 1.95 -3.00
N LEU A 67 -0.38 3.13 -2.69
CA LEU A 67 -0.75 4.08 -3.73
C LEU A 67 0.50 4.65 -4.41
N PRO A 68 0.46 4.80 -5.75
CA PRO A 68 1.54 5.45 -6.46
C PRO A 68 1.70 6.89 -5.98
N ILE A 69 2.94 7.35 -5.88
CA ILE A 69 3.28 8.74 -5.56
C ILE A 69 2.58 9.65 -6.56
N LYS A 70 1.87 10.67 -6.05
CA LYS A 70 1.18 11.69 -6.86
C LYS A 70 2.18 12.34 -7.83
N GLU A 71 1.78 12.47 -9.09
CA GLU A 71 2.60 13.09 -10.15
C GLU A 71 3.01 14.53 -9.81
N GLU A 72 2.17 15.27 -9.08
CA GLU A 72 2.48 16.61 -8.57
C GLU A 72 3.71 16.60 -7.65
N PHE A 73 3.78 15.63 -6.76
CA PHE A 73 4.92 15.47 -5.85
C PHE A 73 6.19 15.08 -6.61
N LYS A 74 6.07 14.22 -7.63
CA LYS A 74 7.20 13.91 -8.53
C LYS A 74 7.72 15.14 -9.26
N LYS A 75 6.82 15.99 -9.80
CA LYS A 75 7.19 17.24 -10.47
C LYS A 75 7.87 18.22 -9.52
N GLU A 76 7.40 18.32 -8.28
CA GLU A 76 8.02 19.15 -7.24
C GLU A 76 9.42 18.66 -6.88
N LEU A 77 9.62 17.35 -6.71
CA LEU A 77 10.95 16.76 -6.48
C LEU A 77 11.92 17.06 -7.63
N GLU A 78 11.46 16.94 -8.88
CA GLU A 78 12.27 17.26 -10.05
C GLU A 78 12.59 18.76 -10.16
N LYS A 79 11.70 19.65 -9.71
CA LYS A 79 12.02 21.08 -9.59
C LYS A 79 13.11 21.32 -8.54
N ARG A 80 12.96 20.74 -7.34
CA ARG A 80 13.92 20.91 -6.24
C ARG A 80 15.30 20.32 -6.55
N LYS A 81 15.38 19.22 -7.32
CA LYS A 81 16.67 18.71 -7.84
C LYS A 81 17.39 19.70 -8.76
N LYS A 82 16.64 20.51 -9.50
CA LYS A 82 17.18 21.53 -10.42
C LYS A 82 17.52 22.83 -9.71
N GLU A 83 16.99 23.05 -8.50
CA GLU A 83 17.40 24.16 -7.66
C GLU A 83 18.86 23.98 -7.22
N LYS A 84 19.63 25.05 -7.31
CA LYS A 84 21.02 25.05 -6.86
C LYS A 84 21.03 24.91 -5.34
N TYR A 85 21.38 23.73 -4.84
CA TYR A 85 21.68 23.56 -3.44
C TYR A 85 22.98 24.30 -3.10
N ILE A 86 22.93 25.14 -2.08
CA ILE A 86 24.14 25.73 -1.50
C ILE A 86 24.70 24.69 -0.54
N LYS A 87 25.86 24.12 -0.88
CA LYS A 87 26.55 23.19 0.00
C LYS A 87 27.17 24.00 1.14
N LEU A 88 26.49 24.04 2.27
CA LEU A 88 26.99 24.69 3.48
C LEU A 88 28.07 23.82 4.12
N LYS A 89 29.17 24.43 4.57
CA LYS A 89 30.26 23.71 5.25
C LYS A 89 30.00 23.53 6.74
N SER A 90 29.19 24.40 7.34
CA SER A 90 28.72 24.28 8.71
C SER A 90 27.35 24.95 8.89
N VAL A 91 26.68 24.62 10.00
CA VAL A 91 25.37 25.18 10.34
C VAL A 91 25.46 26.69 10.62
N GLU A 92 26.62 27.21 11.02
CA GLU A 92 26.81 28.64 11.27
C GLU A 92 26.69 29.51 9.99
N GLU A 93 26.86 28.94 8.79
CA GLU A 93 26.66 29.65 7.52
C GLU A 93 25.18 29.97 7.22
N ILE A 94 24.23 29.37 7.95
CA ILE A 94 22.78 29.64 7.81
C ILE A 94 22.37 30.98 8.46
N PHE A 95 23.08 31.38 9.51
CA PHE A 95 22.71 32.52 10.36
C PHE A 95 23.55 33.78 10.11
N ARG A 96 24.34 33.80 9.04
CA ARG A 96 25.08 34.98 8.56
C ARG A 96 24.26 35.78 7.57
#